data_AF-A0A1M6MFC3-F1
#
_entry.id   AF-A0A1M6MFC3-F1
#
_cell.length_a   1.000
_cell.length_b   1.000
_cell.length_c   1.000
_cell.angle_alpha   90.00
_cell.angle_beta   90.00
_cell.angle_gamma   90.00
#
_symmetry.space_group_name_H-M   'P 1'
#
loop_
_entity.id
_entity.type
_entity.pdbx_description
1 polymer ?
#
loop_
_entity_poly.entity_id
_entity_poly.type
_entity_poly.pdbx_seq_one_letter_code
_entity_poly.pdbx_strand_id
1 'polypeptide(L)'
;MANPSLDTSYPSAGTDVHNLRSCDSQMNSSRSNRIFQDGNGNSHITSIGNFYPGDEHKGDVARIAMYMYTRYPEQCEAINLGYGTTDNSPLNDMPDVFLRWNLEDPVSQFEKERNEVIYQYQGNRNPFIDNPYIATLIWNGEAAEDTWGSLSTGGAEVESLSVYPLILPTMFT
;
A
#
# COMPACT_ATOMS: atom_id res chain seq x y z
N MET A 1 -16.12 2.86 -10.18
CA MET A 1 -15.78 3.94 -9.22
C MET A 1 -16.16 3.46 -7.83
N ALA A 2 -15.28 3.58 -6.83
CA ALA A 2 -15.65 3.35 -5.43
C ALA A 2 -16.67 4.42 -4.99
N ASN A 3 -17.85 4.01 -4.53
CA ASN A 3 -18.93 4.92 -4.13
C ASN A 3 -19.59 4.43 -2.82
N PRO A 4 -18.87 4.47 -1.70
CA PRO A 4 -19.40 4.03 -0.42
C PRO A 4 -20.53 4.95 0.05
N SER A 5 -21.57 4.37 0.67
CA SER A 5 -22.69 5.14 1.23
C SER A 5 -22.26 5.93 2.47
N LEU A 6 -22.64 7.20 2.55
CA LEU A 6 -22.47 8.04 3.75
C LEU A 6 -23.59 7.76 4.76
N ASP A 7 -23.58 6.58 5.36
CA ASP A 7 -24.40 6.27 6.54
C ASP A 7 -23.59 6.54 7.81
N THR A 8 -24.19 7.26 8.77
CA THR A 8 -23.58 7.59 10.08
C THR A 8 -24.08 6.68 11.20
N SER A 9 -25.06 5.81 10.90
CA SER A 9 -25.65 4.88 11.87
C SER A 9 -24.72 3.72 12.20
N TYR A 10 -23.83 3.37 11.27
CA TYR A 10 -22.84 2.30 11.42
C TYR A 10 -21.50 2.72 10.79
N PRO A 11 -20.35 2.36 11.39
CA PRO A 11 -19.04 2.59 10.77
C PRO A 11 -18.96 1.94 9.39
N SER A 12 -18.78 2.77 8.36
CA SER A 12 -18.64 2.35 6.96
C SER A 12 -17.43 3.04 6.31
N ALA A 13 -17.09 2.62 5.09
CA ALA A 13 -16.03 3.24 4.30
C ALA A 13 -16.23 4.76 4.09
N GLY A 14 -17.48 5.24 4.13
CA GLY A 14 -17.79 6.67 4.02
C GLY A 14 -17.51 7.48 5.28
N THR A 15 -17.39 6.83 6.43
CA THR A 15 -17.15 7.46 7.74
C THR A 15 -15.75 7.21 8.30
N ASP A 16 -14.92 6.43 7.60
CA ASP A 16 -13.57 6.11 8.04
C ASP A 16 -12.66 7.34 7.90
N VAL A 17 -12.09 7.81 9.01
CA VAL A 17 -11.30 9.04 9.05
C VAL A 17 -9.99 8.85 8.31
N HIS A 18 -9.48 7.62 8.16
CA HIS A 18 -8.29 7.38 7.33
C HIS A 18 -8.47 7.87 5.89
N ASN A 19 -9.70 7.90 5.38
CA ASN A 19 -10.03 8.37 4.02
C ASN A 19 -10.41 9.87 3.93
N LEU A 20 -10.40 10.62 5.04
CA LEU A 20 -10.80 12.03 5.08
C LEU A 20 -9.59 12.95 5.28
N ARG A 21 -9.34 13.85 4.34
CA ARG A 21 -8.25 14.83 4.42
C ARG A 21 -8.77 16.24 4.18
N SER A 22 -8.22 17.21 4.92
CA SER A 22 -8.46 18.63 4.65
C SER A 22 -7.84 19.01 3.30
N CYS A 23 -8.59 19.74 2.47
CA CYS A 23 -8.14 20.20 1.17
C CYS A 23 -8.69 21.60 0.90
N ASP A 24 -7.97 22.39 0.10
CA ASP A 24 -8.53 23.62 -0.45
C ASP A 24 -9.77 23.32 -1.30
N SER A 25 -10.80 24.16 -1.16
CA SER A 25 -12.09 23.93 -1.80
C SER A 25 -12.04 23.99 -3.33
N GLN A 26 -11.17 24.85 -3.89
CA GLN A 26 -10.97 24.94 -5.34
C GLN A 26 -10.23 23.71 -5.85
N MET A 27 -9.23 23.25 -5.09
CA MET A 27 -8.50 22.05 -5.43
C MET A 27 -9.39 20.80 -5.36
N ASN A 28 -10.20 20.65 -4.32
CA ASN A 28 -11.17 19.56 -4.21
C ASN A 28 -12.17 19.56 -5.40
N SER A 29 -12.67 20.74 -5.78
CA SER A 29 -13.55 20.91 -6.95
C SER A 29 -12.84 20.53 -8.25
N SER A 30 -11.56 20.89 -8.39
CA SER A 30 -10.76 20.61 -9.59
C SER A 30 -10.40 19.13 -9.71
N ARG A 31 -10.06 18.46 -8.60
CA ARG A 31 -9.84 17.02 -8.52
C ARG A 31 -11.11 16.26 -8.90
N SER A 32 -12.25 16.69 -8.37
CA SER A 32 -13.57 16.06 -8.52
C SER A 32 -13.49 14.54 -8.26
N ASN A 33 -13.96 13.69 -9.16
CA ASN A 33 -14.02 12.24 -9.04
C ASN A 33 -13.05 11.56 -10.03
N ARG A 34 -11.99 12.29 -10.45
CA ARG A 34 -10.95 11.73 -11.32
C ARG A 34 -10.18 10.63 -10.60
N ILE A 35 -9.83 9.60 -11.37
CA ILE A 35 -8.88 8.59 -10.91
C ILE A 35 -7.48 9.17 -10.81
N PHE A 36 -6.67 8.57 -9.97
CA PHE A 36 -5.29 8.94 -9.76
C PHE A 36 -4.41 8.41 -10.88
N GLN A 37 -3.51 9.25 -11.37
CA GLN A 37 -2.52 8.87 -12.36
C GLN A 37 -1.17 9.44 -11.96
N ASP A 38 -0.12 8.71 -12.35
CA ASP A 38 1.26 9.15 -12.21
C ASP A 38 1.57 10.50 -12.88
N GLY A 39 2.54 11.19 -12.29
CA GLY A 39 3.00 12.51 -12.70
C GLY A 39 4.21 12.95 -11.87
N ASN A 40 4.58 14.21 -11.99
CA ASN A 40 5.71 14.79 -11.27
C ASN A 40 5.43 16.26 -10.91
N GLY A 41 6.09 16.75 -9.86
CA GLY A 41 6.02 18.12 -9.37
C GLY A 41 4.75 18.39 -8.56
N ASN A 42 4.16 19.55 -8.79
CA ASN A 42 2.94 19.97 -8.10
C ASN A 42 1.72 19.22 -8.63
N SER A 43 0.66 19.19 -7.81
CA SER A 43 -0.62 18.58 -8.16
C SER A 43 -1.27 19.23 -9.38
N HIS A 44 -1.79 18.41 -10.29
CA HIS A 44 -2.38 18.87 -11.55
C HIS A 44 -3.31 17.83 -12.18
N ILE A 45 -4.10 18.27 -13.16
CA ILE A 45 -4.87 17.39 -14.04
C ILE A 45 -3.93 16.92 -15.16
N THR A 46 -3.81 15.59 -15.34
CA THR A 46 -2.97 15.01 -16.38
C THR A 46 -3.52 15.30 -17.78
N SER A 47 -2.71 15.09 -18.81
CA SER A 47 -3.10 15.33 -20.21
C SER A 47 -4.34 14.54 -20.65
N ILE A 48 -4.60 13.38 -20.03
CA ILE A 48 -5.75 12.53 -20.32
C ILE A 48 -6.94 12.76 -19.37
N GLY A 49 -6.85 13.78 -18.50
CA GLY A 49 -7.96 14.19 -17.63
C GLY A 49 -8.02 13.53 -16.26
N ASN A 50 -7.01 12.75 -15.86
CA ASN A 50 -6.90 12.16 -14.52
C ASN A 50 -6.22 13.13 -13.54
N PHE A 51 -6.07 12.75 -12.29
CA PHE A 51 -5.50 13.60 -11.25
C PHE A 51 -4.16 13.08 -10.73
N TYR A 52 -3.16 13.94 -10.68
CA TYR A 52 -1.90 13.68 -10.00
C TYR A 52 -1.85 14.51 -8.69
N PRO A 53 -1.66 13.88 -7.52
CA PRO A 53 -1.75 14.54 -6.22
C PRO A 53 -0.53 15.39 -5.84
N GLY A 54 0.55 15.33 -6.60
CA GLY A 54 1.82 15.99 -6.26
C GLY A 54 2.81 15.04 -5.60
N ASP A 55 4.10 15.35 -5.70
CA ASP A 55 5.17 14.47 -5.19
C ASP A 55 5.11 14.27 -3.67
N GLU A 56 4.67 15.29 -2.93
CA GLU A 56 4.52 15.27 -1.46
C GLU A 56 3.35 14.40 -0.96
N HIS A 57 2.42 14.04 -1.84
CA HIS A 57 1.13 13.46 -1.43
C HIS A 57 0.83 12.11 -2.07
N LYS A 58 1.68 11.65 -2.98
CA LYS A 58 1.43 10.44 -3.75
C LYS A 58 1.50 9.19 -2.85
N GLY A 59 2.42 9.16 -1.89
CA GLY A 59 2.54 8.10 -0.89
C GLY A 59 1.34 8.07 0.06
N ASP A 60 0.93 9.23 0.59
CA ASP A 60 -0.27 9.37 1.44
C ASP A 60 -1.50 8.76 0.74
N VAL A 61 -1.73 9.15 -0.52
CA VAL A 61 -2.87 8.67 -1.31
C VAL A 61 -2.79 7.17 -1.54
N ALA A 62 -1.60 6.65 -1.85
CA ALA A 62 -1.40 5.22 -2.07
C ALA A 62 -1.73 4.40 -0.81
N ARG A 63 -1.20 4.80 0.36
CA ARG A 63 -1.44 4.09 1.63
C ARG A 63 -2.89 4.17 2.08
N ILE A 64 -3.59 5.27 1.82
CA ILE A 64 -5.03 5.38 2.07
C ILE A 64 -5.81 4.44 1.13
N ALA A 65 -5.49 4.42 -0.16
CA ALA A 65 -6.16 3.54 -1.13
C ALA A 65 -5.98 2.05 -0.77
N MET A 66 -4.75 1.64 -0.44
CA MET A 66 -4.45 0.28 0.01
C MET A 66 -5.23 -0.09 1.27
N TYR A 67 -5.24 0.79 2.29
CA TYR A 67 -5.99 0.58 3.52
C TYR A 67 -7.49 0.42 3.28
N MET A 68 -8.09 1.32 2.50
CA MET A 68 -9.53 1.29 2.23
C MET A 68 -9.94 0.03 1.48
N TYR A 69 -9.12 -0.43 0.53
CA TYR A 69 -9.35 -1.69 -0.16
C TYR A 69 -9.23 -2.90 0.77
N THR A 70 -8.16 -2.99 1.58
CA THR A 70 -7.98 -4.10 2.53
C THR A 70 -9.09 -4.15 3.59
N ARG A 71 -9.59 -2.99 4.03
CA ARG A 71 -10.63 -2.91 5.06
C ARG A 71 -12.04 -3.09 4.51
N TYR A 72 -12.32 -2.58 3.32
CA TYR A 72 -13.65 -2.55 2.70
C TYR A 72 -13.60 -3.02 1.23
N PRO A 73 -13.20 -4.27 0.97
CA PRO A 73 -12.92 -4.75 -0.39
C PRO A 73 -14.11 -4.63 -1.34
N GLU A 74 -15.33 -4.84 -0.85
CA GLU A 74 -16.56 -4.76 -1.65
C GLU A 74 -17.05 -3.33 -1.94
N GLN A 75 -16.50 -2.32 -1.25
CA GLN A 75 -16.95 -0.92 -1.37
C GLN A 75 -15.87 -0.01 -1.98
N CYS A 76 -14.60 -0.39 -1.84
CA CYS A 76 -13.43 0.42 -2.14
C CYS A 76 -12.44 -0.32 -3.05
N GLU A 77 -12.92 -0.85 -4.17
CA GLU A 77 -12.06 -1.48 -5.18
C GLU A 77 -10.95 -0.52 -5.66
N ALA A 78 -9.69 -0.85 -5.39
CA ALA A 78 -8.55 0.01 -5.71
C ALA A 78 -8.37 0.21 -7.23
N ILE A 79 -8.75 -0.78 -8.04
CA ILE A 79 -8.73 -0.72 -9.51
C ILE A 79 -9.57 0.44 -10.09
N ASN A 80 -10.57 0.91 -9.33
CA ASN A 80 -11.43 2.02 -9.73
C ASN A 80 -10.85 3.39 -9.34
N LEU A 81 -9.69 3.43 -8.70
CA LEU A 81 -9.05 4.63 -8.17
C LEU A 81 -7.73 4.97 -8.86
N GLY A 82 -6.98 3.97 -9.33
CA GLY A 82 -5.67 4.16 -9.94
C GLY A 82 -5.69 3.89 -11.45
N TYR A 83 -5.03 4.74 -12.23
CA TYR A 83 -4.76 4.53 -13.64
C TYR A 83 -3.46 3.75 -13.81
N GLY A 84 -3.50 2.65 -14.57
CA GLY A 84 -2.31 1.85 -14.91
C GLY A 84 -2.61 0.36 -14.92
N THR A 85 -1.54 -0.43 -14.95
CA THR A 85 -1.55 -1.89 -14.85
C THR A 85 -1.72 -2.34 -13.39
N THR A 86 -1.96 -3.63 -13.22
CA THR A 86 -2.05 -4.31 -11.92
C THR A 86 -1.12 -5.53 -11.91
N ASP A 87 -0.04 -5.48 -12.69
CA ASP A 87 0.73 -6.65 -13.09
C ASP A 87 1.52 -7.25 -11.93
N ASN A 88 1.82 -6.45 -10.89
CA ASN A 88 2.50 -6.95 -9.70
C ASN A 88 1.52 -7.72 -8.79
N SER A 89 0.26 -7.28 -8.68
CA SER A 89 -0.71 -7.92 -7.78
C SER A 89 -1.08 -9.33 -8.27
N PRO A 90 -0.96 -10.37 -7.43
CA PRO A 90 -1.35 -11.74 -7.79
C PRO A 90 -2.81 -11.88 -8.26
N LEU A 91 -3.70 -11.02 -7.75
CA LEU A 91 -5.13 -11.05 -8.02
C LEU A 91 -5.58 -9.94 -8.98
N ASN A 92 -4.64 -9.15 -9.53
CA ASN A 92 -4.93 -7.98 -10.37
C ASN A 92 -5.87 -6.97 -9.69
N ASP A 93 -5.75 -6.83 -8.38
CA ASP A 93 -6.69 -6.06 -7.54
C ASP A 93 -6.11 -4.75 -6.99
N MET A 94 -4.80 -4.54 -7.16
CA MET A 94 -4.09 -3.34 -6.72
C MET A 94 -3.36 -2.71 -7.91
N PRO A 95 -3.70 -1.45 -8.30
CA PRO A 95 -2.96 -0.71 -9.30
C PRO A 95 -1.49 -0.51 -8.94
N ASP A 96 -0.61 -0.78 -9.91
CA ASP A 96 0.84 -0.67 -9.75
C ASP A 96 1.29 0.76 -9.40
N VAL A 97 0.50 1.77 -9.81
CA VAL A 97 0.75 3.17 -9.45
C VAL A 97 0.78 3.38 -7.94
N PHE A 98 -0.07 2.70 -7.17
CA PHE A 98 -0.08 2.85 -5.72
C PHE A 98 1.10 2.13 -5.07
N LEU A 99 1.47 0.95 -5.57
CA LEU A 99 2.67 0.24 -5.08
C LEU A 99 3.93 1.08 -5.30
N ARG A 100 4.05 1.68 -6.50
CA ARG A 100 5.18 2.55 -6.82
C ARG A 100 5.18 3.84 -6.01
N TRP A 101 4.05 4.49 -5.82
CA TRP A 101 3.98 5.69 -4.99
C TRP A 101 4.29 5.43 -3.51
N ASN A 102 3.89 4.27 -2.98
CA ASN A 102 4.24 3.86 -1.62
C ASN A 102 5.76 3.68 -1.43
N LEU A 103 6.48 3.31 -2.50
CA LEU A 103 7.95 3.24 -2.51
C LEU A 103 8.59 4.63 -2.69
N GLU A 104 8.12 5.40 -3.68
CA GLU A 104 8.73 6.67 -4.08
C GLU A 104 8.55 7.80 -3.04
N ASP A 105 7.48 7.75 -2.25
CA ASP A 105 7.15 8.75 -1.24
C ASP A 105 7.00 8.07 0.15
N PRO A 106 8.11 7.99 0.91
CA PRO A 106 8.16 7.33 2.21
C PRO A 106 7.17 7.91 3.23
N VAL A 107 6.87 7.14 4.27
CA VAL A 107 5.94 7.58 5.31
C VAL A 107 6.48 8.80 6.05
N SER A 108 5.75 9.91 5.96
CA SER A 108 6.10 11.16 6.61
C SER A 108 5.79 11.14 8.10
N GLN A 109 6.42 12.06 8.85
CA GLN A 109 6.12 12.24 10.28
C GLN A 109 4.66 12.66 10.50
N PHE A 110 4.11 13.49 9.60
CA PHE A 110 2.72 13.92 9.65
C PHE A 110 1.75 12.74 9.56
N GLU A 111 2.02 11.79 8.67
CA GLU A 111 1.18 10.59 8.54
C GLU A 111 1.23 9.72 9.79
N LYS A 112 2.41 9.55 10.40
CA LYS A 112 2.56 8.78 11.65
C LYS A 112 1.76 9.41 12.79
N GLU A 113 1.85 10.72 12.95
CA GLU A 113 1.08 11.48 13.94
C GLU A 113 -0.42 11.40 13.68
N ARG A 114 -0.84 11.55 12.42
CA ARG A 114 -2.24 11.42 12.02
C ARG A 114 -2.78 10.00 12.28
N ASN A 115 -2.00 8.96 11.98
CA ASN A 115 -2.38 7.57 12.24
C ASN A 115 -2.57 7.31 13.74
N GLU A 116 -1.71 7.89 14.59
CA GLU A 116 -1.85 7.82 16.05
C GLU A 116 -3.11 8.56 16.55
N VAL A 117 -3.36 9.77 16.07
CA VAL A 117 -4.57 10.51 16.45
C VAL A 117 -5.83 9.75 16.03
N ILE A 118 -5.90 9.26 14.80
CA ILE A 118 -7.06 8.50 14.32
C ILE A 118 -7.27 7.23 15.15
N TYR A 119 -6.19 6.53 15.49
CA TYR A 119 -6.25 5.35 16.34
C TYR A 119 -6.90 5.64 17.70
N GLN A 120 -6.58 6.78 18.33
CA GLN A 120 -7.16 7.18 19.60
C GLN A 120 -8.68 7.42 19.53
N TYR A 121 -9.22 7.79 18.36
CA TYR A 121 -10.66 8.03 18.17
C TYR A 121 -11.43 6.85 17.59
N GLN A 122 -10.87 6.12 16.62
CA GLN A 122 -11.56 5.03 15.91
C GLN A 122 -11.14 3.62 16.35
N GLY A 123 -9.97 3.48 16.99
CA GLY A 123 -9.44 2.21 17.48
C GLY A 123 -8.74 1.34 16.43
N ASN A 124 -8.60 1.81 15.20
CA ASN A 124 -7.95 1.12 14.08
C ASN A 124 -6.83 1.97 13.46
N ARG A 125 -5.71 1.32 13.13
CA ARG A 125 -4.55 1.93 12.47
C ARG A 125 -4.52 1.57 10.98
N ASN A 126 -3.94 2.44 10.17
CA ASN A 126 -3.54 2.09 8.82
C ASN A 126 -2.19 1.36 8.88
N PRO A 127 -2.14 0.04 8.60
CA PRO A 127 -0.91 -0.75 8.71
C PRO A 127 0.14 -0.32 7.66
N PHE A 128 -0.26 0.24 6.52
CA PHE A 128 0.66 0.70 5.48
C PHE A 128 1.39 1.99 5.87
N ILE A 129 0.85 2.77 6.83
CA ILE A 129 1.58 3.88 7.47
C ILE A 129 2.54 3.34 8.53
N ASP A 130 2.13 2.31 9.26
CA ASP A 130 2.99 1.73 10.30
C ASP A 130 4.19 0.99 9.70
N ASN A 131 3.99 0.28 8.58
CA ASN A 131 5.05 -0.33 7.78
C ASN A 131 4.65 -0.44 6.29
N PRO A 132 5.24 0.39 5.40
CA PRO A 132 4.89 0.37 3.98
C PRO A 132 5.33 -0.91 3.27
N TYR A 133 6.28 -1.68 3.83
CA TYR A 133 6.71 -2.99 3.31
C TYR A 133 5.58 -4.04 3.29
N ILE A 134 4.52 -3.87 4.09
CA ILE A 134 3.35 -4.76 4.05
C ILE A 134 2.72 -4.79 2.65
N ALA A 135 2.73 -3.68 1.92
CA ALA A 135 2.21 -3.63 0.56
C ALA A 135 3.01 -4.55 -0.39
N THR A 136 4.33 -4.58 -0.23
CA THR A 136 5.23 -5.49 -0.97
C THR A 136 4.88 -6.94 -0.69
N LEU A 137 4.59 -7.30 0.57
CA LEU A 137 4.24 -8.68 0.95
C LEU A 137 2.90 -9.15 0.39
N ILE A 138 1.92 -8.25 0.27
CA ILE A 138 0.57 -8.61 -0.22
C ILE A 138 0.52 -8.64 -1.76
N TRP A 139 1.13 -7.66 -2.42
CA TRP A 139 0.93 -7.41 -3.85
C TRP A 139 2.21 -7.51 -4.70
N ASN A 140 3.30 -8.08 -4.18
CA ASN A 140 4.54 -8.37 -4.92
C ASN A 140 5.15 -7.18 -5.70
N GLY A 141 4.93 -5.94 -5.24
CA GLY A 141 5.60 -4.76 -5.80
C GLY A 141 7.10 -4.72 -5.46
N GLU A 142 7.79 -3.69 -5.94
CA GLU A 142 9.14 -3.40 -5.46
C GLU A 142 9.14 -3.16 -3.93
N ALA A 143 10.27 -3.47 -3.28
CA ALA A 143 10.36 -3.45 -1.82
C ALA A 143 10.36 -2.02 -1.27
N ALA A 144 9.25 -1.62 -0.64
CA ALA A 144 9.16 -0.37 0.12
C ALA A 144 9.97 -0.45 1.42
N GLU A 145 10.14 0.69 2.09
CA GLU A 145 10.86 0.79 3.36
C GLU A 145 10.26 -0.16 4.43
N ASP A 146 11.11 -0.97 5.07
CA ASP A 146 10.70 -1.77 6.23
C ASP A 146 11.04 -1.05 7.53
N THR A 147 10.02 -0.47 8.17
CA THR A 147 10.17 0.31 9.41
C THR A 147 10.25 -0.55 10.66
N TRP A 148 9.84 -1.82 10.60
CA TRP A 148 9.83 -2.71 11.75
C TRP A 148 11.14 -3.48 11.90
N GLY A 149 12.02 -3.38 10.90
CA GLY A 149 13.29 -4.09 10.87
C GLY A 149 13.03 -5.59 10.98
N SER A 150 12.33 -6.15 9.99
CA SER A 150 12.13 -7.59 9.86
C SER A 150 13.39 -8.31 10.30
N LEU A 151 13.23 -9.19 11.29
CA LEU A 151 14.25 -10.15 11.74
C LEU A 151 14.51 -11.14 10.60
N SER A 152 15.03 -10.64 9.49
CA SER A 152 15.57 -11.44 8.41
C SER A 152 16.92 -11.93 8.88
N THR A 153 17.00 -13.20 9.24
CA THR A 153 18.28 -13.91 9.20
C THR A 153 18.74 -13.86 7.74
N GLY A 154 19.80 -13.11 7.46
CA GLY A 154 20.32 -12.95 6.11
C GLY A 154 20.66 -14.30 5.49
N GLY A 155 19.74 -14.86 4.72
CA GLY A 155 19.84 -16.19 4.14
C GLY A 155 19.89 -17.32 5.18
N ALA A 156 19.11 -18.37 4.97
CA ALA A 156 19.57 -19.66 5.47
C ALA A 156 20.82 -20.01 4.65
N GLU A 157 22.01 -19.80 5.22
CA GLU A 157 23.23 -20.48 4.78
C GLU A 157 22.95 -21.99 4.92
N VAL A 158 22.46 -22.61 3.85
CA VAL A 158 22.34 -24.06 3.79
C VAL A 158 23.76 -24.58 3.65
N GLU A 159 24.43 -24.80 4.79
CA GLU A 159 25.69 -25.55 4.79
C GLU A 159 25.41 -26.88 4.10
N SER A 160 26.14 -27.14 3.02
CA SER A 160 25.98 -28.36 2.25
C SER A 160 26.39 -29.55 3.11
N LEU A 161 25.41 -30.33 3.59
CA LEU A 161 25.68 -31.57 4.29
C LEU A 161 26.15 -32.61 3.27
N SER A 162 27.45 -32.88 3.21
CA SER A 162 27.98 -34.02 2.47
C SER A 162 27.97 -35.28 3.35
N VAL A 163 27.24 -36.31 2.92
CA VAL A 163 27.26 -37.63 3.55
C VAL A 163 28.09 -38.56 2.67
N TYR A 164 29.19 -39.06 3.20
CA TYR A 164 30.03 -40.04 2.49
C TYR A 164 29.64 -41.47 2.89
N PRO A 165 29.57 -42.41 1.92
CA PRO A 165 29.34 -43.81 2.23
C PRO A 165 30.55 -44.42 2.96
N LEU A 166 30.29 -45.14 4.05
CA LEU A 166 31.29 -46.01 4.69
C LEU A 166 31.42 -47.30 3.89
N ILE A 167 32.51 -47.46 3.14
CA ILE A 167 32.84 -48.72 2.49
C ILE A 167 33.41 -49.65 3.58
N LEU A 168 32.57 -50.52 4.14
CA LEU A 168 33.04 -51.63 4.96
C LEU A 168 33.62 -52.71 4.03
N PRO A 169 34.87 -53.16 4.22
CA PRO A 169 35.40 -54.26 3.44
C PRO A 169 34.57 -55.52 3.76
N THR A 170 33.89 -56.04 2.74
CA THR A 170 33.23 -57.34 2.81
C THR A 170 34.30 -58.39 3.06
N MET A 171 34.36 -58.92 4.28
CA MET A 171 35.11 -60.13 4.60
C MET A 171 34.40 -61.30 3.91
N PHE A 172 34.83 -61.63 2.69
CA PHE A 172 34.49 -62.91 2.08
C PHE A 172 35.27 -64.01 2.83
N THR A 173 34.53 -64.91 3.46
CA THR A 173 35.03 -66.17 4.05
C THR A 173 35.35 -67.20 2.98
#